data_AF-A0A927BYE4-F1
#
_entry.id   AF-A0A927BYE4-F1
#
_cell.length_a   1.000
_cell.length_b   1.000
_cell.length_c   1.000
_cell.angle_alpha   90.00
_cell.angle_beta   90.00
_cell.angle_gamma   90.00
#
_symmetry.space_group_name_H-M   'P 1'
#
loop_
_entity.id
_entity.type
_entity.pdbx_description
1 polymer ?
#
loop_
_entity_poly.entity_id
_entity_poly.type
_entity_poly.pdbx_seq_one_letter_code
_entity_poly.pdbx_strand_id
1 'polypeptide(L)'
;MKQALLGLDDWLFFPLAYLSIEEEPALCRQLVLAFVGKFAAFTNEVQQDWMSSETLRYARRLLRPFSANELATHLQRSERQARRTLQQLVERRLAQYFV
;
A
#
# COMPACT_ATOMS: atom_id res chain seq x y z
N MET A 1 6.22 -23.36 -16.88
CA MET A 1 6.68 -22.29 -15.96
C MET A 1 6.44 -22.70 -14.50
N LYS A 2 7.43 -23.27 -13.80
CA LYS A 2 7.29 -23.69 -12.38
C LYS A 2 8.21 -22.94 -11.40
N GLN A 3 9.15 -22.14 -11.89
CA GLN A 3 10.19 -21.52 -11.06
C GLN A 3 9.87 -20.09 -10.60
N ALA A 4 8.84 -19.43 -11.15
CA ALA A 4 8.41 -18.10 -10.68
C ALA A 4 7.66 -18.15 -9.32
N LEU A 5 7.27 -19.34 -8.87
CA LEU A 5 6.58 -19.58 -7.60
C LEU A 5 7.53 -19.80 -6.41
N LEU A 6 8.84 -19.91 -6.62
CA LEU A 6 9.81 -20.27 -5.57
C LEU A 6 10.62 -19.09 -5.02
N GLY A 7 10.27 -17.85 -5.36
CA GLY A 7 10.84 -16.64 -4.77
C GLY A 7 9.94 -16.03 -3.69
N LEU A 8 9.08 -16.80 -3.03
CA LEU A 8 7.94 -16.36 -2.19
C LEU A 8 8.32 -15.70 -0.83
N ASP A 9 9.50 -15.11 -0.70
CA ASP A 9 9.87 -14.27 0.45
C ASP A 9 9.94 -12.80 0.00
N ASP A 10 9.11 -11.95 0.60
CA ASP A 10 9.15 -10.48 0.52
C ASP A 10 9.02 -9.81 -0.86
N TRP A 11 7.94 -10.09 -1.59
CA TRP A 11 7.72 -9.47 -2.91
C TRP A 11 7.50 -7.94 -2.86
N LEU A 12 8.58 -7.22 -3.17
CA LEU A 12 8.58 -5.82 -3.64
C LEU A 12 8.26 -5.72 -5.15
N PHE A 13 8.39 -6.81 -5.90
CA PHE A 13 8.20 -6.88 -7.34
C PHE A 13 7.38 -8.10 -7.76
N PHE A 14 6.53 -7.90 -8.77
CA PHE A 14 5.67 -8.93 -9.33
C PHE A 14 6.06 -9.17 -10.81
N PRO A 15 6.81 -10.23 -11.13
CA PRO A 15 7.20 -10.51 -12.52
C PRO A 15 6.01 -11.09 -13.29
N LEU A 16 5.50 -10.32 -14.26
CA LEU A 16 4.40 -10.72 -15.13
C LEU A 16 4.80 -10.44 -16.58
N ALA A 17 4.89 -11.49 -17.40
CA ALA A 17 5.21 -11.36 -18.82
C ALA A 17 3.97 -10.92 -19.59
N TYR A 18 4.14 -10.04 -20.58
CA TYR A 18 3.03 -9.54 -21.40
C TYR A 18 2.24 -10.68 -22.06
N LEU A 19 2.94 -11.69 -22.59
CA LEU A 19 2.33 -12.87 -23.21
C LEU A 19 1.41 -13.63 -22.24
N SER A 20 1.75 -13.69 -20.94
CA SER A 20 0.91 -14.36 -19.93
C SER A 20 -0.42 -13.64 -19.68
N ILE A 21 -0.52 -12.34 -20.00
CA ILE A 21 -1.78 -11.59 -19.92
C ILE A 21 -2.76 -12.07 -20.99
N GLU A 22 -2.26 -12.31 -22.20
CA GLU A 22 -3.06 -12.73 -23.34
C GLU A 22 -3.36 -14.23 -23.31
N GLU A 23 -2.37 -15.04 -22.97
CA GLU A 23 -2.45 -16.51 -23.02
C GLU A 23 -3.05 -17.13 -21.75
N GLU A 24 -2.78 -16.55 -20.57
CA GLU A 24 -3.15 -17.12 -19.27
C GLU A 24 -3.78 -16.07 -18.31
N PRO A 25 -4.87 -15.39 -18.70
CA PRO A 25 -5.45 -14.28 -17.92
C PRO A 25 -5.96 -14.71 -16.54
N ALA A 26 -6.40 -15.97 -16.39
CA ALA A 26 -6.87 -16.51 -15.11
C ALA A 26 -5.72 -16.62 -14.08
N LEU A 27 -4.54 -17.04 -14.52
CA LEU A 27 -3.35 -17.14 -13.68
C LEU A 27 -2.91 -15.73 -13.25
N CYS A 28 -2.85 -14.79 -14.19
CA CYS A 28 -2.55 -13.38 -13.91
C CYS A 28 -3.52 -12.79 -12.88
N ARG A 29 -4.82 -13.08 -13.00
CA ARG A 29 -5.83 -12.64 -12.03
C ARG A 29 -5.60 -13.22 -10.64
N GLN A 30 -5.35 -14.52 -10.55
CA GLN A 30 -5.07 -15.19 -9.27
C GLN A 30 -3.83 -14.60 -8.60
N LEU A 31 -2.80 -14.33 -9.40
CA LEU A 31 -1.55 -13.74 -8.96
C LEU A 31 -1.72 -12.32 -8.42
N VAL A 32 -2.46 -11.46 -9.13
CA VAL A 32 -2.80 -10.11 -8.66
C VAL A 32 -3.64 -10.17 -7.39
N LEU A 33 -4.62 -11.08 -7.31
CA LEU A 33 -5.44 -11.26 -6.11
C LEU A 33 -4.64 -11.75 -4.91
N ALA A 34 -3.71 -12.68 -5.10
CA ALA A 34 -2.80 -13.16 -4.06
C ALA A 34 -1.88 -12.04 -3.56
N PHE A 35 -1.36 -11.22 -4.49
CA PHE A 35 -0.57 -10.04 -4.17
C PHE A 35 -1.37 -9.05 -3.31
N VAL A 36 -2.55 -8.63 -3.76
CA VAL A 36 -3.43 -7.72 -3.00
C VAL A 36 -3.82 -8.32 -1.65
N GLY A 37 -4.15 -9.61 -1.61
CA GLY A 37 -4.52 -10.33 -0.38
C GLY A 37 -3.41 -10.31 0.67
N LYS A 38 -2.14 -10.48 0.26
CA LYS A 38 -0.99 -10.37 1.17
C LYS A 38 -0.90 -8.97 1.79
N PHE A 39 -1.03 -7.92 0.98
CA PHE A 39 -1.03 -6.53 1.48
C PHE A 39 -2.24 -6.18 2.35
N ALA A 40 -3.40 -6.78 2.08
CA ALA A 40 -4.59 -6.62 2.88
C ALA A 40 -4.50 -7.38 4.22
N ALA A 41 -3.82 -8.55 4.25
CA ALA A 41 -3.61 -9.32 5.47
C ALA A 41 -2.59 -8.68 6.44
N PHE A 42 -1.75 -7.76 5.95
CA PHE A 42 -0.85 -6.94 6.79
C PHE A 42 -1.60 -5.86 7.62
N THR A 43 -2.92 -5.94 7.77
CA THR A 43 -3.68 -5.05 8.65
C THR A 43 -3.20 -5.18 10.09
N ASN A 44 -2.62 -4.09 10.60
CA ASN A 44 -2.38 -3.89 12.03
C ASN A 44 -3.73 -3.93 12.78
N GLU A 45 -3.72 -4.49 14.00
CA GLU A 45 -4.85 -4.77 14.89
C GLU A 45 -5.71 -3.57 15.36
N VAL A 46 -5.72 -2.43 14.67
CA VAL A 46 -6.53 -1.28 15.09
C VAL A 46 -7.49 -0.94 13.97
N GLN A 47 -8.77 -0.82 14.30
CA GLN A 47 -9.80 -0.14 13.50
C GLN A 47 -9.27 1.20 12.99
N GLN A 48 -8.55 1.16 11.87
CA GLN A 48 -8.05 2.31 11.17
C GLN A 48 -8.82 2.37 9.88
N ASP A 49 -9.59 3.45 9.76
CA ASP A 49 -10.15 3.94 8.51
C ASP A 49 -9.11 3.79 7.39
N TRP A 50 -9.54 3.34 6.21
CA TRP A 50 -8.68 3.07 5.05
C TRP A 50 -7.65 4.19 4.82
N MET A 51 -8.07 5.44 5.00
CA MET A 51 -7.20 6.62 4.86
C MET A 51 -5.98 6.58 5.78
N SER A 52 -6.14 6.13 7.03
CA SER A 52 -5.04 6.06 7.99
C SER A 52 -4.03 4.98 7.61
N SER A 53 -4.53 3.81 7.21
CA SER A 53 -3.70 2.68 6.76
C SER A 53 -2.92 3.02 5.49
N GLU A 54 -3.57 3.68 4.52
CA GLU A 54 -2.92 4.14 3.31
C GLU A 54 -1.90 5.26 3.59
N THR A 55 -2.18 6.16 4.54
CA THR A 55 -1.21 7.20 4.94
C THR A 55 0.05 6.58 5.56
N LEU A 56 -0.08 5.54 6.39
CA LEU A 56 1.07 4.81 6.94
C LEU A 56 1.85 4.07 5.85
N ARG A 57 1.16 3.50 4.86
CA ARG A 57 1.80 2.87 3.69
C ARG A 57 2.57 3.90 2.86
N TYR A 58 1.97 5.07 2.64
CA TYR A 58 2.61 6.19 1.95
C TYR A 58 3.88 6.65 2.69
N ALA A 59 3.79 6.88 4.01
CA ALA A 59 4.92 7.27 4.84
C ALA A 59 6.09 6.26 4.78
N ARG A 60 5.78 4.96 4.93
CA ARG A 60 6.77 3.87 4.85
C ARG A 60 7.43 3.77 3.48
N ARG A 61 6.71 4.09 2.40
CA ARG A 61 7.26 4.08 1.04
C ARG A 61 8.14 5.30 0.76
N LEU A 62 7.76 6.46 1.29
CA LEU A 62 8.45 7.73 1.01
C LEU A 62 9.76 7.87 1.80
N LEU A 63 9.81 7.35 3.03
CA LEU A 63 10.98 7.41 3.94
C LEU A 63 11.52 8.84 4.17
N ARG A 64 10.66 9.86 4.02
CA ARG A 64 10.95 11.26 4.33
C ARG A 64 9.72 11.95 4.91
N PRO A 65 9.87 13.08 5.62
CA PRO A 65 8.76 13.93 6.00
C PRO A 65 7.98 14.40 4.77
N PHE A 66 6.65 14.47 4.88
CA PHE A 66 5.78 14.92 3.79
C PHE A 66 4.66 15.82 4.29
N SER A 67 4.22 16.71 3.40
CA SER A 67 3.18 17.68 3.68
C SER A 67 1.77 17.09 3.51
N ALA A 68 0.79 17.73 4.16
CA ALA A 68 -0.61 17.35 3.98
C ALA A 68 -1.11 17.50 2.54
N ASN A 69 -0.53 18.40 1.75
CA ASN A 69 -0.88 18.59 0.34
C ASN A 69 -0.37 17.43 -0.54
N GLU A 70 0.85 16.95 -0.29
CA GLU A 70 1.39 15.75 -0.94
C GLU A 70 0.51 14.52 -0.62
N LEU A 71 0.10 14.37 0.64
CA LEU A 71 -0.81 13.31 1.04
C LEU A 71 -2.21 13.45 0.40
N ALA A 72 -2.75 14.67 0.33
CA ALA A 72 -4.03 14.95 -0.29
C ALA A 72 -4.06 14.56 -1.77
N THR A 73 -2.95 14.84 -2.46
CA THR A 73 -2.74 14.45 -3.86
C THR A 73 -2.66 12.92 -3.99
N HIS A 74 -1.91 12.25 -3.10
CA HIS A 74 -1.80 10.78 -3.09
C HIS A 74 -3.14 10.09 -2.83
N LEU A 75 -3.91 10.58 -1.86
CA LEU A 75 -5.22 10.02 -1.50
C LEU A 75 -6.35 10.45 -2.43
N GLN A 76 -6.11 11.39 -3.35
CA GLN A 76 -7.13 12.05 -4.19
C GLN A 76 -8.27 12.63 -3.35
N ARG A 77 -7.95 13.34 -2.27
CA ARG A 77 -8.91 13.93 -1.33
C ARG A 77 -8.56 15.39 -1.02
N SER A 78 -9.46 16.09 -0.34
CA SER A 78 -9.22 17.47 0.07
C SER A 78 -8.08 17.56 1.10
N GLU A 79 -7.30 18.64 1.03
CA GLU A 79 -6.21 18.91 1.97
C GLU A 79 -6.71 18.97 3.43
N ARG A 80 -7.93 19.47 3.65
CA ARG A 80 -8.57 19.49 4.98
C ARG A 80 -8.72 18.08 5.56
N GLN A 81 -9.10 17.11 4.73
CA GLN A 81 -9.24 15.71 5.15
C GLN A 81 -7.86 15.10 5.44
N ALA A 82 -6.89 15.35 4.57
CA ALA A 82 -5.51 14.86 4.74
C ALA A 82 -4.86 15.39 6.03
N ARG A 83 -5.03 16.68 6.35
CA ARG A 83 -4.55 17.27 7.63
C ARG A 83 -5.16 16.60 8.85
N ARG A 84 -6.48 16.33 8.83
CA ARG A 84 -7.16 15.64 9.94
C ARG A 84 -6.62 14.24 10.14
N THR A 85 -6.43 13.49 9.06
CA THR A 85 -5.84 12.13 9.13
C THR A 85 -4.41 12.18 9.69
N LEU A 86 -3.58 13.14 9.26
CA LEU A 86 -2.22 13.30 9.79
C LEU A 86 -2.20 13.65 11.28
N GLN A 87 -3.05 14.58 11.73
CA GLN A 87 -3.17 14.91 13.16
C GLN A 87 -3.55 13.67 13.98
N GLN A 88 -4.55 12.90 13.54
CA GLN A 88 -4.96 11.66 14.22
C GLN A 88 -3.83 10.63 14.29
N LEU A 89 -2.98 10.54 13.26
CA LEU A 89 -1.84 9.61 13.23
C LEU A 89 -0.67 10.07 14.13
N VAL A 90 -0.45 11.38 14.25
CA VAL A 90 0.53 11.95 15.17
C VAL A 90 0.07 11.77 16.62
N GLU A 91 -1.21 12.02 16.92
CA GLU A 91 -1.80 11.79 18.25
C GLU A 91 -1.65 10.33 18.70
N ARG A 92 -1.80 9.37 17.77
CA ARG A 92 -1.60 7.94 18.03
C ARG A 92 -0.13 7.50 18.06
N ARG A 93 0.83 8.43 17.88
CA ARG A 93 2.28 8.18 17.77
C ARG A 93 2.68 7.20 16.64
N LEU A 94 1.87 7.09 15.59
CA LEU A 94 2.12 6.16 14.48
C LEU A 94 2.90 6.81 13.33
N ALA A 95 2.88 8.14 13.22
CA ALA A 95 3.55 8.89 12.14
C ALA A 95 4.55 9.96 12.65
N GLN A 96 4.94 9.91 13.94
CA GLN A 96 5.73 10.98 14.58
C GLN A 96 7.11 11.23 13.93
N TYR A 97 7.64 10.26 13.19
CA TYR A 97 8.94 10.37 12.50
C TYR A 97 8.84 10.79 11.02
N PHE A 98 7.63 10.92 10.47
CA PHE A 98 7.39 11.12 9.03
C PHE A 98 6.56 12.38 8.71
N VAL A 99 6.26 13.21 9.71
CA VAL A 99 5.50 14.46 9.56
C VAL A 99 6.38 15.62 10.01
#